data_AF-A0A932J8W5-F1
#
_entry.id   AF-A0A932J8W5-F1
#
_cell.length_a   1.000
_cell.length_b   1.000
_cell.length_c   1.000
_cell.angle_alpha   90.00
_cell.angle_beta   90.00
_cell.angle_gamma   90.00
#
_symmetry.space_group_name_H-M   'P 1'
#
loop_
_entity.id
_entity.type
_entity.pdbx_description
1 polymer ?
#
loop_
_entity_poly.entity_id
_entity_poly.type
_entity_poly.pdbx_seq_one_letter_code
_entity_poly.pdbx_strand_id
1 'polypeptide(L)'
;MNTTRPSRSWLYQSTLLLLLVVLLTMLISAGSGAGLKAKRRSGTVLASVVNAPVVQRTTAALPPLAGGFSAQTRLGYTSGDQWEPAIAADRFGHVYMLYPQYLGVPGCPSCPNPTMILQISNDRGATWAAPTQIAPPGTGQWDAQIVVDPVDGQTMYASWLQNGKSDTVVAKSIDFGATWSVVTAESTNAGTDKPILAVRGQNVYVVFNHAQKVWAASSHNGGATFTVAQINPNAKLGWSLAGGGTVTPDGSVYFSWAGYKQNGGAKGPVNLYVSKSSDGGATWTNTVLDVSGAPPDCSAYLCGWAYLGAQMTMASDAAGTLYALWNSNVTDKTPSRIYFAKSTNGGGTWSTKADVSLAPANTPHAFPAIAAGAAGDVRISWMDARSPSGFWNTYYRSSTNSGLTWSSEVDISTFVAGHSYITADGFRFPFGDYYEMDIDDQGNTHVIMGEGYSYDSPGSIWYTKGR
;
A
#
# COMPACT_ATOMS: atom_id res chain seq x y z
N MET A 1 12.42 -72.80 -41.90
CA MET A 1 13.69 -72.36 -42.51
C MET A 1 13.35 -71.47 -43.69
N ASN A 2 13.51 -70.16 -43.54
CA ASN A 2 13.94 -69.29 -44.62
C ASN A 2 14.37 -67.95 -44.03
N THR A 3 15.59 -67.58 -44.36
CA THR A 3 16.32 -66.38 -43.98
C THR A 3 15.82 -65.19 -44.79
N THR A 4 15.83 -64.00 -44.19
CA THR A 4 16.51 -62.78 -44.70
C THR A 4 15.93 -61.51 -44.05
N ARG A 5 16.82 -60.70 -43.48
CA ARG A 5 16.72 -59.24 -43.29
C ARG A 5 17.96 -58.66 -43.97
N PRO A 6 17.91 -57.46 -44.58
CA PRO A 6 18.33 -56.24 -43.86
C PRO A 6 17.61 -54.94 -44.33
N SER A 7 17.40 -53.94 -43.45
CA SER A 7 18.10 -52.64 -43.30
C SER A 7 17.53 -51.42 -44.05
N ARG A 8 17.12 -50.43 -43.25
CA ARG A 8 16.98 -48.95 -43.37
C ARG A 8 17.28 -48.24 -44.73
N SER A 9 16.37 -47.39 -45.22
CA SER A 9 16.41 -45.90 -45.11
C SER A 9 15.48 -45.15 -46.12
N TRP A 10 14.72 -44.17 -45.58
CA TRP A 10 14.08 -42.93 -46.10
C TRP A 10 13.82 -42.65 -47.62
N LEU A 11 12.55 -42.33 -47.99
CA LEU A 11 12.01 -40.97 -48.32
C LEU A 11 10.66 -41.05 -49.10
N TYR A 12 9.65 -40.29 -48.63
CA TYR A 12 8.53 -39.58 -49.31
C TYR A 12 7.76 -40.19 -50.50
N GLN A 13 6.44 -40.40 -50.34
CA GLN A 13 5.36 -39.54 -50.88
C GLN A 13 3.94 -40.14 -50.71
N SER A 14 3.03 -39.29 -50.24
CA SER A 14 1.63 -39.14 -50.68
C SER A 14 0.62 -40.28 -50.43
N THR A 15 -0.27 -40.09 -49.46
CA THR A 15 -1.71 -40.28 -49.71
C THR A 15 -2.54 -39.33 -48.85
N LEU A 16 -3.26 -38.50 -49.58
CA LEU A 16 -4.21 -37.49 -49.17
C LEU A 16 -5.56 -38.19 -48.98
N LEU A 17 -6.12 -38.23 -47.76
CA LEU A 17 -7.57 -38.18 -47.49
C LEU A 17 -7.80 -38.21 -45.97
N LEU A 18 -7.90 -37.03 -45.35
CA LEU A 18 -8.99 -36.71 -44.43
C LEU A 18 -8.91 -35.21 -44.15
N LEU A 19 -9.72 -34.48 -44.90
CA LEU A 19 -9.95 -33.05 -44.77
C LEU A 19 -11.28 -32.90 -44.00
N LEU A 20 -11.38 -31.81 -43.25
CA LEU A 20 -12.55 -31.34 -42.49
C LEU A 20 -12.74 -31.95 -41.08
N VAL A 21 -12.19 -31.26 -40.08
CA VAL A 21 -12.90 -30.79 -38.86
C VAL A 21 -11.98 -29.98 -37.91
N VAL A 22 -10.65 -29.93 -38.12
CA VAL A 22 -9.76 -29.21 -37.18
C VAL A 22 -8.96 -28.11 -37.89
N LEU A 23 -9.64 -27.04 -38.32
CA LEU A 23 -8.98 -25.79 -38.73
C LEU A 23 -9.97 -24.62 -38.69
N LEU A 24 -10.56 -24.36 -37.52
CA LEU A 24 -11.19 -23.08 -37.23
C LEU A 24 -11.22 -22.76 -35.71
N THR A 25 -10.10 -22.92 -35.00
CA THR A 25 -9.88 -22.33 -33.65
C THR A 25 -8.39 -22.22 -33.32
N MET A 26 -7.58 -21.71 -34.24
CA MET A 26 -6.19 -21.31 -33.96
C MET A 26 -5.88 -19.97 -34.59
N LEU A 27 -6.61 -18.95 -34.15
CA LEU A 27 -6.22 -17.54 -34.13
C LEU A 27 -7.07 -16.92 -33.01
N ILE A 28 -6.43 -16.12 -32.15
CA ILE A 28 -6.88 -15.60 -30.85
C ILE A 28 -6.48 -16.47 -29.65
N SER A 29 -5.20 -16.41 -29.24
CA SER A 29 -4.83 -16.46 -27.81
C SER A 29 -3.49 -15.77 -27.49
N ALA A 30 -3.10 -14.77 -28.27
CA ALA A 30 -2.06 -13.83 -27.88
C ALA A 30 -2.75 -12.51 -27.47
N GLY A 31 -3.08 -12.38 -26.18
CA GLY A 31 -3.74 -11.21 -25.62
C GLY A 31 -3.62 -11.13 -24.10
N SER A 32 -2.74 -10.23 -23.64
CA SER A 32 -2.82 -9.46 -22.37
C SER A 32 -3.26 -10.19 -21.09
N GLY A 33 -2.31 -10.69 -20.31
CA GLY A 33 -2.48 -11.04 -18.89
C GLY A 33 -2.48 -9.81 -17.98
N ALA A 34 -3.34 -8.82 -18.26
CA ALA A 34 -3.54 -7.64 -17.43
C ALA A 34 -4.90 -7.73 -16.71
N GLY A 35 -4.85 -7.66 -15.37
CA GLY A 35 -5.89 -7.08 -14.52
C GLY A 35 -7.29 -7.70 -14.55
N LEU A 36 -7.56 -8.67 -13.68
CA LEU A 36 -8.90 -8.89 -13.15
C LEU A 36 -8.82 -9.11 -11.61
N LYS A 37 -8.69 -8.01 -10.85
CA LYS A 37 -9.50 -7.90 -9.62
C LYS A 37 -10.96 -8.07 -10.09
N ALA A 38 -11.78 -8.88 -9.41
CA ALA A 38 -13.09 -9.29 -9.90
C ALA A 38 -13.92 -8.09 -10.39
N LYS A 39 -14.63 -8.23 -11.52
CA LYS A 39 -15.63 -7.24 -11.97
C LYS A 39 -16.67 -7.08 -10.86
N ARG A 40 -16.57 -6.01 -10.05
CA ARG A 40 -17.58 -5.68 -9.03
C ARG A 40 -18.89 -5.33 -9.73
N ARG A 41 -19.96 -6.04 -9.38
CA ARG A 41 -21.29 -5.82 -9.96
C ARG A 41 -21.91 -4.58 -9.33
N SER A 42 -22.46 -3.70 -10.16
CA SER A 42 -23.27 -2.56 -9.76
C SER A 42 -24.58 -3.05 -9.13
N GLY A 43 -24.69 -2.95 -7.81
CA GLY A 43 -25.98 -3.03 -7.12
C GLY A 43 -26.73 -1.72 -7.29
N THR A 44 -28.00 -1.78 -7.66
CA THR A 44 -28.87 -0.59 -7.76
C THR A 44 -29.17 -0.08 -6.34
N VAL A 45 -28.91 1.20 -6.07
CA VAL A 45 -29.27 1.84 -4.80
C VAL A 45 -30.79 1.97 -4.74
N LEU A 46 -31.42 1.41 -3.69
CA LEU A 46 -32.85 1.55 -3.46
C LEU A 46 -33.19 3.01 -3.12
N ALA A 47 -34.23 3.56 -3.77
CA ALA A 47 -34.64 4.96 -3.62
C ALA A 47 -35.01 5.38 -2.18
N SER A 48 -35.21 4.42 -1.26
CA SER A 48 -35.46 4.67 0.17
C SER A 48 -34.24 5.20 0.94
N VAL A 49 -33.05 5.25 0.33
CA VAL A 49 -31.81 5.77 0.94
C VAL A 49 -31.63 7.29 0.69
N VAL A 50 -32.46 7.90 -0.16
CA VAL A 50 -32.22 9.28 -0.67
C VAL A 50 -32.84 10.40 0.18
N ASN A 51 -33.73 10.11 1.13
CA ASN A 51 -34.45 11.17 1.88
C ASN A 51 -34.49 10.93 3.40
N ALA A 52 -33.33 10.93 4.06
CA ALA A 52 -33.26 11.13 5.51
C ALA A 52 -32.94 12.61 5.81
N PRO A 53 -33.70 13.30 6.69
CA PRO A 53 -33.44 14.70 7.00
C PRO A 53 -32.12 14.85 7.76
N VAL A 54 -31.35 15.89 7.43
CA VAL A 54 -30.11 16.25 8.11
C VAL A 54 -30.45 16.70 9.53
N VAL A 55 -30.12 15.88 10.52
CA VAL A 55 -30.08 16.33 11.92
C VAL A 55 -28.74 17.03 12.11
N GLN A 56 -28.75 18.37 12.17
CA GLN A 56 -27.61 19.14 12.67
C GLN A 56 -27.37 18.75 14.13
N ARG A 57 -26.39 17.87 14.37
CA ARG A 57 -25.87 17.60 15.72
C ARG A 57 -24.58 18.38 15.89
N THR A 58 -24.58 19.34 16.80
CA THR A 58 -23.37 19.86 17.41
C THR A 58 -22.65 18.70 18.10
N THR A 59 -21.49 18.30 17.58
CA THR A 59 -20.63 17.28 18.20
C THR A 59 -19.90 17.90 19.37
N ALA A 60 -20.29 17.55 20.60
CA ALA A 60 -19.40 17.72 21.75
C ALA A 60 -18.23 16.75 21.60
N ALA A 61 -17.00 17.22 21.83
CA ALA A 61 -15.80 16.39 21.81
C ALA A 61 -15.93 15.27 22.85
N LEU A 62 -15.87 14.02 22.39
CA LEU A 62 -15.73 12.88 23.30
C LEU A 62 -14.34 12.94 23.95
N PRO A 63 -14.20 12.47 25.21
CA PRO A 63 -12.89 12.40 25.85
C PRO A 63 -11.93 11.55 25.03
N PRO A 64 -10.61 11.86 25.06
CA PRO A 64 -9.60 11.06 24.37
C PRO A 64 -9.65 9.61 24.86
N LEU A 65 -9.31 8.69 23.96
CA LEU A 65 -9.14 7.28 24.29
C LEU A 65 -8.06 7.10 25.34
N ALA A 66 -8.08 5.94 26.00
CA ALA A 66 -6.90 5.47 26.71
C ALA A 66 -5.70 5.54 25.76
N GLY A 67 -4.65 6.29 26.14
CA GLY A 67 -3.46 6.47 25.29
C GLY A 67 -3.40 7.75 24.46
N GLY A 68 -4.30 8.73 24.68
CA GLY A 68 -4.11 10.10 24.15
C GLY A 68 -4.48 10.31 22.68
N PHE A 69 -5.14 9.33 22.05
CA PHE A 69 -5.69 9.44 20.71
C PHE A 69 -7.15 9.93 20.72
N SER A 70 -7.53 10.67 19.69
CA SER A 70 -8.92 11.02 19.41
C SER A 70 -9.73 9.77 19.03
N ALA A 71 -11.05 9.83 19.21
CA ALA A 71 -11.92 8.85 18.55
C ALA A 71 -11.76 8.94 17.03
N GLN A 72 -11.84 7.79 16.34
CA GLN A 72 -11.68 7.77 14.90
C GLN A 72 -12.82 8.53 14.22
N THR A 73 -12.48 9.34 13.23
CA THR A 73 -13.42 10.15 12.46
C THR A 73 -13.38 9.72 11.01
N ARG A 74 -14.55 9.62 10.37
CA ARG A 74 -14.65 9.30 8.96
C ARG A 74 -14.23 10.48 8.11
N LEU A 75 -13.34 10.26 7.14
CA LEU A 75 -12.95 11.27 6.16
C LEU A 75 -13.45 10.93 4.75
N GLY A 76 -13.23 11.85 3.81
CA GLY A 76 -13.67 11.77 2.43
C GLY A 76 -15.19 11.80 2.23
N TYR A 77 -15.63 11.41 1.03
CA TYR A 77 -17.05 11.42 0.66
C TYR A 77 -17.85 10.38 1.45
N THR A 78 -19.11 10.67 1.75
CA THR A 78 -20.05 9.77 2.44
C THR A 78 -20.74 8.76 1.52
N SER A 79 -20.39 8.76 0.24
CA SER A 79 -20.90 7.85 -0.77
C SER A 79 -19.76 7.13 -1.48
N GLY A 80 -20.11 6.03 -2.14
CA GLY A 80 -19.15 5.23 -2.89
C GLY A 80 -18.22 4.43 -1.97
N ASP A 81 -16.98 4.26 -2.41
CA ASP A 81 -16.00 3.39 -1.76
C ASP A 81 -14.61 4.06 -1.76
N GLN A 82 -13.82 3.92 -0.70
CA GLN A 82 -12.52 4.58 -0.53
C GLN A 82 -11.47 3.57 -0.08
N TRP A 83 -10.53 3.24 -0.97
CA TRP A 83 -9.54 2.19 -0.77
C TRP A 83 -8.13 2.78 -0.61
N GLU A 84 -7.25 2.17 0.18
CA GLU A 84 -5.80 2.48 0.20
C GLU A 84 -5.47 3.97 0.39
N PRO A 85 -5.81 4.57 1.54
CA PRO A 85 -5.50 5.96 1.81
C PRO A 85 -4.01 6.18 2.14
N ALA A 86 -3.51 7.36 1.76
CA ALA A 86 -2.20 7.86 2.10
C ALA A 86 -2.29 9.17 2.92
N ILE A 87 -1.31 9.43 3.78
CA ILE A 87 -1.28 10.62 4.65
C ILE A 87 0.11 11.24 4.75
N ALA A 88 0.16 12.57 4.74
CA ALA A 88 1.38 13.31 5.05
C ALA A 88 1.07 14.57 5.87
N ALA A 89 2.01 15.03 6.68
CA ALA A 89 1.94 16.27 7.44
C ALA A 89 3.13 17.17 7.10
N ASP A 90 2.91 18.48 7.06
CA ASP A 90 3.97 19.45 6.82
C ASP A 90 4.39 20.21 8.07
N ARG A 91 5.43 21.05 7.93
CA ARG A 91 5.95 21.87 9.04
C ARG A 91 5.11 23.10 9.36
N PHE A 92 4.03 23.33 8.64
CA PHE A 92 3.18 24.52 8.73
C PHE A 92 1.80 24.21 9.35
N GLY A 93 1.60 22.98 9.79
CA GLY A 93 0.39 22.54 10.49
C GLY A 93 -0.70 22.02 9.56
N HIS A 94 -0.37 21.76 8.29
CA HIS A 94 -1.30 21.10 7.38
C HIS A 94 -1.15 19.58 7.44
N VAL A 95 -2.26 18.88 7.21
CA VAL A 95 -2.32 17.42 7.09
C VAL A 95 -3.08 17.10 5.82
N TYR A 96 -2.48 16.25 5.00
CA TYR A 96 -2.95 15.90 3.67
C TYR A 96 -3.38 14.45 3.66
N MET A 97 -4.60 14.22 3.24
CA MET A 97 -5.13 12.88 3.00
C MET A 97 -5.36 12.69 1.52
N LEU A 98 -4.76 11.66 0.93
CA LEU A 98 -4.93 11.30 -0.47
C LEU A 98 -5.57 9.92 -0.59
N TYR A 99 -6.60 9.77 -1.43
CA TYR A 99 -7.26 8.47 -1.63
C TYR A 99 -7.96 8.36 -2.99
N PRO A 100 -8.00 7.15 -3.59
CA PRO A 100 -8.87 6.86 -4.73
C PRO A 100 -10.34 6.71 -4.30
N GLN A 101 -11.21 7.56 -4.85
CA GLN A 101 -12.66 7.48 -4.71
C GLN A 101 -13.25 6.58 -5.81
N TYR A 102 -13.87 5.48 -5.39
CA TYR A 102 -14.55 4.54 -6.26
C TYR A 102 -16.06 4.79 -6.28
N LEU A 103 -16.71 4.21 -7.31
CA LEU A 103 -18.15 4.24 -7.51
C LEU A 103 -18.70 5.66 -7.73
N GLY A 104 -17.89 6.51 -8.36
CA GLY A 104 -18.25 7.87 -8.76
C GLY A 104 -17.83 8.94 -7.75
N VAL A 105 -17.70 10.16 -8.23
CA VAL A 105 -17.35 11.34 -7.43
C VAL A 105 -18.59 12.24 -7.32
N PRO A 106 -19.08 12.54 -6.11
CA PRO A 106 -20.19 13.48 -5.92
C PRO A 106 -19.93 14.81 -6.63
N GLY A 107 -20.91 15.27 -7.40
CA GLY A 107 -20.79 16.52 -8.18
C GLY A 107 -19.93 16.43 -9.45
N CYS A 108 -19.39 15.27 -9.81
CA CYS A 108 -18.57 15.09 -10.99
C CYS A 108 -18.94 13.81 -11.76
N PRO A 109 -19.98 13.82 -12.62
CA PRO A 109 -20.40 12.65 -13.38
C PRO A 109 -19.39 12.22 -14.46
N SER A 110 -18.50 13.11 -14.88
CA SER A 110 -17.44 12.84 -15.86
C SER A 110 -16.14 12.35 -15.23
N CYS A 111 -16.06 12.29 -13.91
CA CYS A 111 -14.86 11.82 -13.22
C CYS A 111 -14.64 10.32 -13.46
N PRO A 112 -13.39 9.88 -13.65
CA PRO A 112 -13.07 8.48 -13.84
C PRO A 112 -13.37 7.70 -12.56
N ASN A 113 -13.44 6.38 -12.69
CA ASN A 113 -13.67 5.50 -11.56
C ASN A 113 -12.52 4.49 -11.48
N PRO A 114 -11.70 4.53 -10.43
CA PRO A 114 -11.64 5.55 -9.36
C PRO A 114 -11.05 6.91 -9.79
N THR A 115 -11.27 7.95 -8.98
CA THR A 115 -10.62 9.29 -9.09
C THR A 115 -9.80 9.58 -7.83
N MET A 116 -8.62 10.17 -7.98
CA MET A 116 -7.76 10.57 -6.88
C MET A 116 -8.27 11.86 -6.23
N ILE A 117 -8.52 11.78 -4.92
CA ILE A 117 -9.10 12.86 -4.12
C ILE A 117 -8.14 13.24 -3.00
N LEU A 118 -7.93 14.54 -2.84
CA LEU A 118 -7.19 15.17 -1.76
C LEU A 118 -8.18 15.78 -0.76
N GLN A 119 -7.93 15.60 0.52
CA GLN A 119 -8.60 16.34 1.58
C GLN A 119 -7.55 16.92 2.52
N ILE A 120 -7.69 18.20 2.87
CA ILE A 120 -6.67 18.94 3.61
C ILE A 120 -7.25 19.44 4.92
N SER A 121 -6.51 19.25 5.99
CA SER A 121 -6.68 19.97 7.25
C SER A 121 -5.66 21.11 7.31
N ASN A 122 -6.08 22.30 7.75
CA ASN A 122 -5.18 23.45 7.96
C ASN A 122 -4.87 23.73 9.44
N ASP A 123 -5.26 22.83 10.34
CA ASP A 123 -5.18 23.03 11.79
C ASP A 123 -4.78 21.73 12.53
N ARG A 124 -3.81 21.01 11.95
CA ARG A 124 -3.25 19.76 12.53
C ARG A 124 -4.30 18.69 12.78
N GLY A 125 -5.21 18.52 11.83
CA GLY A 125 -6.27 17.51 11.81
C GLY A 125 -7.42 17.82 12.76
N ALA A 126 -7.63 19.07 13.18
CA ALA A 126 -8.78 19.43 14.01
C ALA A 126 -10.05 19.63 13.16
N THR A 127 -9.91 20.22 11.97
CA THR A 127 -10.97 20.38 10.97
C THR A 127 -10.45 20.04 9.58
N TRP A 128 -11.35 19.62 8.70
CA TRP A 128 -11.01 19.19 7.34
C TRP A 128 -11.82 19.96 6.31
N ALA A 129 -11.14 20.44 5.27
CA ALA A 129 -11.77 21.06 4.11
C ALA A 129 -12.60 20.04 3.31
N ALA A 130 -13.38 20.55 2.35
CA ALA A 130 -14.08 19.69 1.41
C ALA A 130 -13.08 18.90 0.53
N PRO A 131 -13.36 17.64 0.16
CA PRO A 131 -12.49 16.87 -0.71
C PRO A 131 -12.42 17.48 -2.13
N THR A 132 -11.22 17.53 -2.71
CA THR A 132 -10.94 18.08 -4.04
C THR A 132 -10.18 17.10 -4.91
N GLN A 133 -10.27 17.26 -6.23
CA GLN A 133 -9.42 16.50 -7.17
C GLN A 133 -8.01 17.09 -7.19
N ILE A 134 -7.01 16.22 -7.32
CA ILE A 134 -5.60 16.62 -7.38
C ILE A 134 -5.07 16.82 -8.82
N ALA A 135 -5.68 16.18 -9.81
CA ALA A 135 -5.25 16.24 -11.20
C ALA A 135 -6.46 16.08 -12.15
N PRO A 136 -6.36 16.57 -13.40
CA PRO A 136 -7.45 16.42 -14.36
C PRO A 136 -7.87 14.95 -14.50
N PRO A 137 -9.18 14.68 -14.56
CA PRO A 137 -9.73 13.34 -14.65
C PRO A 137 -9.37 12.74 -16.02
N GLY A 138 -8.21 12.09 -16.12
CA GLY A 138 -7.84 11.29 -17.28
C GLY A 138 -8.60 9.97 -17.27
N THR A 139 -7.89 8.89 -16.96
CA THR A 139 -8.47 7.56 -16.75
C THR A 139 -8.56 7.26 -15.25
N GLY A 140 -8.98 6.05 -14.86
CA GLY A 140 -8.99 5.66 -13.44
C GLY A 140 -7.64 5.90 -12.75
N GLN A 141 -7.68 6.23 -11.46
CA GLN A 141 -6.51 6.57 -10.64
C GLN A 141 -6.47 5.71 -9.38
N TRP A 142 -5.44 4.88 -9.23
CA TRP A 142 -5.35 3.86 -8.19
C TRP A 142 -4.10 4.03 -7.33
N ASP A 143 -4.13 3.40 -6.15
CA ASP A 143 -2.99 3.19 -5.27
C ASP A 143 -2.29 4.51 -4.87
N ALA A 144 -2.88 5.23 -3.92
CA ALA A 144 -2.42 6.56 -3.53
C ALA A 144 -1.12 6.53 -2.71
N GLN A 145 -0.26 7.52 -2.94
CA GLN A 145 0.90 7.86 -2.11
C GLN A 145 1.01 9.38 -1.99
N ILE A 146 1.36 9.89 -0.82
CA ILE A 146 1.65 11.32 -0.62
C ILE A 146 2.78 11.49 0.40
N VAL A 147 3.73 12.37 0.11
CA VAL A 147 4.90 12.63 0.96
C VAL A 147 5.23 14.12 0.93
N VAL A 148 5.48 14.71 2.09
CA VAL A 148 6.08 16.05 2.21
C VAL A 148 7.60 15.93 2.22
N ASP A 149 8.28 16.77 1.44
CA ASP A 149 9.73 16.82 1.40
C ASP A 149 10.28 17.18 2.79
N PRO A 150 11.05 16.28 3.44
CA PRO A 150 11.57 16.55 4.77
C PRO A 150 12.65 17.65 4.80
N VAL A 151 13.17 18.08 3.65
CA VAL A 151 14.17 19.15 3.57
C VAL A 151 13.52 20.50 3.84
N ASP A 152 12.56 20.91 3.02
CA ASP A 152 11.85 22.19 3.18
C ASP A 152 10.64 22.08 4.13
N GLY A 153 10.06 20.89 4.28
CA GLY A 153 8.86 20.66 5.09
C GLY A 153 7.61 21.33 4.53
N GLN A 154 7.56 21.59 3.22
CA GLN A 154 6.48 22.29 2.52
C GLN A 154 6.13 21.64 1.18
N THR A 155 7.14 21.37 0.35
CA THR A 155 6.91 20.80 -0.99
C THR A 155 6.33 19.42 -0.82
N MET A 156 5.26 19.12 -1.54
CA MET A 156 4.61 17.81 -1.47
C MET A 156 4.66 17.13 -2.82
N TYR A 157 4.79 15.81 -2.74
CA TYR A 157 4.73 14.92 -3.88
C TYR A 157 3.63 13.91 -3.65
N ALA A 158 2.89 13.61 -4.70
CA ALA A 158 1.91 12.54 -4.72
C ALA A 158 2.26 11.56 -5.83
N SER A 159 1.85 10.30 -5.69
CA SER A 159 1.99 9.30 -6.73
C SER A 159 0.76 8.40 -6.79
N TRP A 160 0.46 7.93 -7.99
CA TRP A 160 -0.64 6.99 -8.26
C TRP A 160 -0.43 6.27 -9.59
N LEU A 161 -1.23 5.24 -9.82
CA LEU A 161 -1.31 4.54 -11.09
C LEU A 161 -2.47 5.07 -11.92
N GLN A 162 -2.31 5.21 -13.23
CA GLN A 162 -3.40 5.53 -14.15
C GLN A 162 -3.28 4.79 -15.48
N ASN A 163 -4.19 5.07 -16.41
CA ASN A 163 -4.23 4.50 -17.75
C ASN A 163 -4.34 2.97 -17.71
N GLY A 164 -5.33 2.46 -16.98
CA GLY A 164 -5.48 1.02 -16.75
C GLY A 164 -4.31 0.43 -15.93
N LYS A 165 -3.77 1.23 -15.00
CA LYS A 165 -2.56 0.96 -14.21
C LYS A 165 -1.27 0.82 -15.04
N SER A 166 -1.22 1.33 -16.27
CA SER A 166 -0.01 1.23 -17.11
C SER A 166 0.98 2.38 -16.93
N ASP A 167 0.50 3.51 -16.42
CA ASP A 167 1.31 4.68 -16.12
C ASP A 167 1.50 4.80 -14.61
N THR A 168 2.75 4.96 -14.18
CA THR A 168 3.09 5.42 -12.83
C THR A 168 3.30 6.94 -12.89
N VAL A 169 2.49 7.68 -12.14
CA VAL A 169 2.44 9.15 -12.20
C VAL A 169 2.96 9.74 -10.92
N VAL A 170 3.72 10.83 -11.04
CA VAL A 170 4.15 11.66 -9.92
C VAL A 170 3.60 13.06 -10.12
N ALA A 171 3.00 13.62 -9.08
CA ALA A 171 2.57 15.00 -9.03
C ALA A 171 3.35 15.77 -7.95
N LYS A 172 3.59 17.05 -8.20
CA LYS A 172 4.27 17.97 -7.30
C LYS A 172 3.42 19.19 -7.04
N SER A 173 3.35 19.60 -5.78
CA SER A 173 2.75 20.85 -5.34
C SER A 173 3.76 21.63 -4.49
N ILE A 174 3.77 22.94 -4.67
CA ILE A 174 4.63 23.90 -3.96
C ILE A 174 3.82 24.95 -3.18
N ASP A 175 2.50 24.78 -3.15
CA ASP A 175 1.53 25.75 -2.61
C ASP A 175 0.50 25.04 -1.70
N PHE A 176 0.98 24.11 -0.88
CA PHE A 176 0.18 23.38 0.11
C PHE A 176 -1.02 22.62 -0.49
N GLY A 177 -0.85 22.11 -1.71
CA GLY A 177 -1.81 21.24 -2.38
C GLY A 177 -2.87 21.99 -3.18
N ALA A 178 -2.74 23.31 -3.33
CA ALA A 178 -3.66 24.13 -4.10
C ALA A 178 -3.51 23.88 -5.62
N THR A 179 -2.29 23.73 -6.13
CA THR A 179 -2.04 23.42 -7.55
C THR A 179 -0.97 22.33 -7.72
N TRP A 180 -1.08 21.57 -8.81
CA TRP A 180 -0.25 20.39 -9.03
C TRP A 180 0.33 20.37 -10.45
N SER A 181 1.64 20.12 -10.53
CA SER A 181 2.34 19.74 -11.76
C SER A 181 2.41 18.22 -11.83
N VAL A 182 1.98 17.62 -12.94
CA VAL A 182 1.83 16.15 -13.07
C VAL A 182 2.74 15.63 -14.17
N VAL A 183 3.50 14.57 -13.88
CA VAL A 183 4.45 13.92 -14.80
C VAL A 183 4.24 12.41 -14.76
N THR A 184 4.20 11.76 -15.92
CA THR A 184 4.29 10.29 -16.00
C THR A 184 5.75 9.88 -15.79
N ALA A 185 6.04 9.24 -14.66
CA ALA A 185 7.38 8.79 -14.31
C ALA A 185 7.81 7.56 -15.11
N GLU A 186 6.86 6.68 -15.44
CA GLU A 186 7.06 5.57 -16.37
C GLU A 186 5.73 5.15 -17.01
N SER A 187 5.79 4.75 -18.28
CA SER A 187 4.67 4.13 -18.99
C SER A 187 5.09 2.76 -19.52
N THR A 188 4.50 1.71 -18.94
CA THR A 188 4.90 0.33 -19.24
C THR A 188 4.04 -0.32 -20.32
N ASN A 189 2.94 0.34 -20.74
CA ASN A 189 1.88 -0.24 -21.58
C ASN A 189 1.31 -1.57 -21.05
N ALA A 190 1.47 -1.85 -19.76
CA ALA A 190 1.02 -3.06 -19.10
C ALA A 190 0.66 -2.77 -17.64
N GLY A 191 -0.18 -3.61 -17.02
CA GLY A 191 -0.58 -3.38 -15.63
C GLY A 191 0.62 -3.37 -14.67
N THR A 192 0.70 -2.32 -13.86
CA THR A 192 1.57 -2.18 -12.70
C THR A 192 0.73 -2.15 -11.42
N ASP A 193 1.37 -2.22 -10.26
CA ASP A 193 0.71 -2.21 -8.95
C ASP A 193 1.65 -1.61 -7.90
N LYS A 194 1.10 -1.12 -6.77
CA LYS A 194 1.87 -0.73 -5.57
C LYS A 194 2.97 0.32 -5.84
N PRO A 195 2.61 1.52 -6.32
CA PRO A 195 3.56 2.63 -6.33
C PRO A 195 3.92 2.97 -4.87
N ILE A 196 5.21 3.09 -4.57
CA ILE A 196 5.73 3.54 -3.26
C ILE A 196 6.61 4.76 -3.51
N LEU A 197 6.30 5.87 -2.84
CA LEU A 197 6.96 7.16 -3.07
C LEU A 197 7.95 7.46 -1.94
N ALA A 198 9.15 7.92 -2.30
CA ALA A 198 10.13 8.44 -1.34
C ALA A 198 10.81 9.69 -1.91
N VAL A 199 10.89 10.76 -1.10
CA VAL A 199 11.39 12.07 -1.55
C VAL A 199 12.35 12.69 -0.54
N ARG A 200 13.33 13.44 -1.05
CA ARG A 200 14.20 14.31 -0.25
C ARG A 200 14.86 15.36 -1.14
N GLY A 201 14.48 16.62 -0.98
CA GLY A 201 14.93 17.71 -1.83
C GLY A 201 14.54 17.48 -3.29
N GLN A 202 15.54 17.57 -4.17
CA GLN A 202 15.35 17.35 -5.61
C GLN A 202 15.27 15.87 -5.99
N ASN A 203 15.52 14.95 -5.05
CA ASN A 203 15.50 13.52 -5.31
C ASN A 203 14.09 12.97 -5.06
N VAL A 204 13.49 12.38 -6.10
CA VAL A 204 12.16 11.80 -6.07
C VAL A 204 12.24 10.40 -6.67
N TYR A 205 11.79 9.41 -5.90
CA TYR A 205 11.80 8.02 -6.30
C TYR A 205 10.39 7.46 -6.19
N VAL A 206 9.92 6.78 -7.23
CA VAL A 206 8.73 5.95 -7.16
C VAL A 206 9.08 4.52 -7.57
N VAL A 207 8.79 3.58 -6.68
CA VAL A 207 8.95 2.15 -6.94
C VAL A 207 7.60 1.54 -7.23
N PHE A 208 7.54 0.62 -8.19
CA PHE A 208 6.31 -0.05 -8.58
C PHE A 208 6.59 -1.49 -8.98
N ASN A 209 5.55 -2.32 -8.86
CA ASN A 209 5.60 -3.69 -9.33
C ASN A 209 5.15 -3.78 -10.77
N HIS A 210 5.88 -4.55 -11.56
CA HIS A 210 5.46 -4.94 -12.88
C HIS A 210 5.73 -6.45 -13.06
N ALA A 211 4.64 -7.22 -13.05
CA ALA A 211 4.67 -8.68 -12.97
C ALA A 211 5.54 -9.20 -11.80
N GLN A 212 6.57 -9.97 -12.08
CA GLN A 212 7.44 -10.59 -11.06
C GLN A 212 8.51 -9.62 -10.52
N LYS A 213 8.60 -8.43 -11.11
CA LYS A 213 9.73 -7.51 -10.96
C LYS A 213 9.33 -6.28 -10.17
N VAL A 214 10.34 -5.67 -9.56
CA VAL A 214 10.27 -4.38 -8.90
C VAL A 214 11.12 -3.41 -9.72
N TRP A 215 10.57 -2.25 -10.02
CA TRP A 215 11.22 -1.19 -10.80
C TRP A 215 11.24 0.10 -9.99
N ALA A 216 12.22 0.96 -10.24
CA ALA A 216 12.33 2.28 -9.67
C ALA A 216 12.41 3.31 -10.79
N ALA A 217 11.54 4.32 -10.77
CA ALA A 217 11.73 5.55 -11.51
C ALA A 217 12.34 6.60 -10.58
N SER A 218 13.48 7.18 -10.99
CA SER A 218 14.28 8.10 -10.18
C SER A 218 14.40 9.44 -10.88
N SER A 219 14.20 10.52 -10.13
CA SER A 219 14.36 11.91 -10.58
C SER A 219 15.29 12.66 -9.63
N HIS A 220 16.15 13.51 -10.21
CA HIS A 220 17.08 14.38 -9.47
C HIS A 220 16.85 15.87 -9.79
N ASN A 221 15.72 16.20 -10.42
CA ASN A 221 15.31 17.56 -10.75
C ASN A 221 13.91 17.88 -10.19
N GLY A 222 13.59 17.30 -9.04
CA GLY A 222 12.34 17.56 -8.33
C GLY A 222 11.12 17.01 -9.06
N GLY A 223 11.25 15.84 -9.70
CA GLY A 223 10.15 15.14 -10.37
C GLY A 223 9.83 15.62 -11.79
N ALA A 224 10.69 16.45 -12.41
CA ALA A 224 10.43 16.94 -13.77
C ALA A 224 10.72 15.88 -14.85
N THR A 225 11.76 15.06 -14.66
CA THR A 225 12.09 13.93 -15.54
C THR A 225 12.56 12.74 -14.73
N PHE A 226 12.31 11.53 -15.23
CA PHE A 226 12.64 10.28 -14.55
C PHE A 226 13.52 9.37 -15.42
N THR A 227 14.35 8.56 -14.76
CA THR A 227 15.08 7.43 -15.36
C THR A 227 14.69 6.15 -14.61
N VAL A 228 14.52 5.05 -15.34
CA VAL A 228 13.99 3.80 -14.80
C VAL A 228 15.07 2.73 -14.72
N ALA A 229 15.12 2.03 -13.59
CA ALA A 229 16.00 0.88 -13.36
C ALA A 229 15.22 -0.28 -12.72
N GLN A 230 15.61 -1.51 -13.04
CA GLN A 230 15.04 -2.70 -12.41
C GLN A 230 15.77 -2.98 -11.08
N ILE A 231 15.04 -3.09 -9.97
CA ILE A 231 15.61 -3.38 -8.64
C ILE A 231 16.06 -4.84 -8.54
N ASN A 232 15.31 -5.78 -9.12
CA ASN A 232 15.55 -7.22 -9.00
C ASN A 232 15.74 -7.92 -10.37
N PRO A 233 16.81 -7.62 -11.13
CA PRO A 233 17.04 -8.13 -12.49
C PRO A 233 16.97 -9.65 -12.61
N ASN A 234 17.35 -10.36 -11.55
CA ASN A 234 17.40 -11.82 -11.49
C ASN A 234 16.13 -12.48 -10.96
N ALA A 235 15.00 -11.76 -10.89
CA ALA A 235 13.71 -12.34 -10.51
C ALA A 235 13.31 -13.42 -11.53
N LYS A 236 13.16 -14.66 -11.07
CA LYS A 236 12.89 -15.81 -11.95
C LYS A 236 11.48 -16.41 -11.78
N LEU A 237 10.84 -16.26 -10.62
CA LEU A 237 9.56 -16.91 -10.30
C LEU A 237 8.77 -16.09 -9.26
N GLY A 238 7.44 -16.17 -9.31
CA GLY A 238 6.51 -15.57 -8.35
C GLY A 238 6.07 -14.13 -8.60
N TRP A 239 5.69 -13.42 -7.54
CA TRP A 239 5.16 -12.05 -7.55
C TRP A 239 5.90 -11.19 -6.54
N SER A 240 6.10 -9.91 -6.85
CA SER A 240 6.72 -8.94 -5.93
C SER A 240 5.68 -7.88 -5.54
N LEU A 241 5.68 -7.46 -4.27
CA LEU A 241 4.81 -6.41 -3.75
C LEU A 241 5.67 -5.40 -3.00
N ALA A 242 5.76 -4.17 -3.52
CA ALA A 242 6.43 -3.06 -2.85
C ALA A 242 5.66 -2.64 -1.59
N GLY A 243 6.38 -2.10 -0.60
CA GLY A 243 5.84 -1.77 0.71
C GLY A 243 6.12 -0.34 1.15
N GLY A 244 7.31 -0.06 1.69
CA GLY A 244 7.69 1.28 2.17
C GLY A 244 9.01 1.74 1.57
N GLY A 245 9.33 3.02 1.70
CA GLY A 245 10.57 3.59 1.16
C GLY A 245 11.01 4.84 1.88
N THR A 246 12.30 5.15 1.80
CA THR A 246 12.87 6.36 2.39
C THR A 246 14.15 6.80 1.67
N VAL A 247 14.46 8.09 1.74
CA VAL A 247 15.74 8.67 1.33
C VAL A 247 16.46 9.23 2.56
N THR A 248 17.60 8.67 2.90
CA THR A 248 18.38 9.09 4.07
C THR A 248 19.13 10.41 3.83
N PRO A 249 19.59 11.10 4.90
CA PRO A 249 20.32 12.37 4.78
C PRO A 249 21.58 12.33 3.91
N ASP A 250 22.22 11.16 3.77
CA ASP A 250 23.38 10.93 2.92
C ASP A 250 23.03 10.78 1.42
N GLY A 251 21.74 10.81 1.07
CA GLY A 251 21.23 10.65 -0.30
C GLY A 251 21.04 9.20 -0.73
N SER A 252 21.35 8.21 0.12
CA SER A 252 20.99 6.82 -0.15
C SER A 252 19.47 6.63 -0.13
N VAL A 253 18.96 5.78 -1.03
CA VAL A 253 17.53 5.47 -1.12
C VAL A 253 17.29 3.99 -0.82
N TYR A 254 16.21 3.72 -0.09
CA TYR A 254 15.83 2.39 0.35
C TYR A 254 14.36 2.12 0.08
N PHE A 255 14.05 0.89 -0.32
CA PHE A 255 12.68 0.40 -0.43
C PHE A 255 12.56 -1.02 0.12
N SER A 256 11.44 -1.31 0.78
CA SER A 256 11.06 -2.64 1.21
C SER A 256 10.07 -3.29 0.25
N TRP A 257 10.15 -4.60 0.09
CA TRP A 257 9.20 -5.36 -0.70
C TRP A 257 9.13 -6.83 -0.29
N ALA A 258 7.98 -7.45 -0.55
CA ALA A 258 7.72 -8.87 -0.38
C ALA A 258 7.87 -9.61 -1.71
N GLY A 259 8.61 -10.72 -1.74
CA GLY A 259 8.81 -11.57 -2.91
C GLY A 259 8.33 -12.99 -2.68
N TYR A 260 7.23 -13.37 -3.36
CA TYR A 260 6.66 -14.71 -3.33
C TYR A 260 7.48 -15.66 -4.19
N LYS A 261 7.71 -16.88 -3.70
CA LYS A 261 8.64 -17.82 -4.35
C LYS A 261 8.02 -18.73 -5.42
N GLN A 262 6.70 -18.91 -5.43
CA GLN A 262 6.04 -19.85 -6.33
C GLN A 262 5.38 -19.17 -7.54
N ASN A 263 5.43 -19.83 -8.69
CA ASN A 263 4.78 -19.36 -9.91
C ASN A 263 3.25 -19.36 -9.84
N GLY A 264 2.64 -18.55 -10.70
CA GLY A 264 1.19 -18.51 -10.86
C GLY A 264 0.47 -17.69 -9.77
N GLY A 265 1.12 -16.63 -9.27
CA GLY A 265 0.55 -15.62 -8.38
C GLY A 265 1.36 -15.39 -7.11
N ALA A 266 0.78 -14.64 -6.16
CA ALA A 266 1.32 -14.45 -4.81
C ALA A 266 1.14 -15.74 -3.97
N LYS A 267 2.02 -16.73 -4.16
CA LYS A 267 1.92 -18.07 -3.55
C LYS A 267 3.23 -18.53 -2.91
N GLY A 268 3.07 -19.39 -1.91
CA GLY A 268 4.17 -20.01 -1.16
C GLY A 268 4.87 -19.05 -0.20
N PRO A 269 6.02 -19.47 0.36
CA PRO A 269 6.81 -18.65 1.27
C PRO A 269 7.22 -17.31 0.64
N VAL A 270 7.40 -16.31 1.51
CA VAL A 270 7.65 -14.91 1.13
C VAL A 270 9.01 -14.48 1.66
N ASN A 271 9.90 -14.03 0.77
CA ASN A 271 11.09 -13.31 1.20
C ASN A 271 10.76 -11.83 1.42
N LEU A 272 11.20 -11.26 2.53
CA LEU A 272 11.05 -9.83 2.83
C LEU A 272 12.39 -9.14 2.57
N TYR A 273 12.42 -8.24 1.59
CA TYR A 273 13.63 -7.62 1.07
C TYR A 273 13.74 -6.15 1.44
N VAL A 274 14.95 -5.70 1.75
CA VAL A 274 15.34 -4.30 1.71
C VAL A 274 16.28 -4.10 0.51
N SER A 275 15.94 -3.15 -0.35
CA SER A 275 16.73 -2.76 -1.50
C SER A 275 17.36 -1.39 -1.24
N LYS A 276 18.65 -1.24 -1.56
CA LYS A 276 19.41 0.01 -1.41
C LYS A 276 19.98 0.46 -2.74
N SER A 277 19.92 1.76 -3.02
CA SER A 277 20.78 2.43 -4.00
C SER A 277 21.56 3.58 -3.33
N SER A 278 22.81 3.77 -3.75
CA SER A 278 23.68 4.89 -3.32
C SER A 278 24.13 5.77 -4.48
N ASP A 279 23.57 5.54 -5.67
CA ASP A 279 23.96 6.16 -6.94
C ASP A 279 22.75 6.77 -7.68
N GLY A 280 21.79 7.29 -6.90
CA GLY A 280 20.62 7.95 -7.46
C GLY A 280 19.59 6.99 -8.07
N GLY A 281 19.57 5.74 -7.64
CA GLY A 281 18.64 4.73 -8.17
C GLY A 281 19.11 4.05 -9.46
N ALA A 282 20.36 4.28 -9.89
CA ALA A 282 20.91 3.65 -11.09
C ALA A 282 21.21 2.16 -10.87
N THR A 283 21.74 1.77 -9.71
CA THR A 283 21.97 0.37 -9.33
C THR A 283 21.42 0.06 -7.94
N TRP A 284 21.03 -1.20 -7.74
CA TRP A 284 20.34 -1.66 -6.54
C TRP A 284 20.98 -2.93 -5.96
N THR A 285 21.13 -2.94 -4.64
CA THR A 285 21.51 -4.14 -3.85
C THR A 285 20.32 -4.61 -3.05
N ASN A 286 19.99 -5.90 -3.15
CA ASN A 286 18.85 -6.52 -2.44
C ASN A 286 19.33 -7.40 -1.30
N THR A 287 18.85 -7.14 -0.09
CA THR A 287 19.12 -7.95 1.11
C THR A 287 17.81 -8.58 1.60
N VAL A 288 17.81 -9.90 1.82
CA VAL A 288 16.69 -10.57 2.49
C VAL A 288 16.81 -10.31 4.00
N LEU A 289 15.82 -9.60 4.56
CA LEU A 289 15.75 -9.29 5.99
C LEU A 289 15.10 -10.42 6.80
N ASP A 290 14.05 -11.03 6.25
CA ASP A 290 13.33 -12.14 6.89
C ASP A 290 12.66 -13.04 5.83
N VAL A 291 12.22 -14.23 6.25
CA VAL A 291 11.44 -15.15 5.42
C VAL A 291 10.17 -15.55 6.18
N SER A 292 9.02 -15.24 5.58
CA SER A 292 7.72 -15.72 6.06
C SER A 292 7.35 -17.04 5.38
N GLY A 293 6.58 -17.86 6.09
CA GLY A 293 5.78 -18.91 5.46
C GLY A 293 4.68 -18.33 4.56
N ALA A 294 3.97 -19.24 3.90
CA ALA A 294 2.88 -18.92 2.99
C ALA A 294 1.74 -18.15 3.70
N PRO A 295 1.03 -17.27 2.96
CA PRO A 295 -0.07 -16.47 3.52
C PRO A 295 -1.18 -17.34 4.12
N PRO A 296 -1.83 -16.89 5.21
CA PRO A 296 -3.03 -17.55 5.75
C PRO A 296 -4.20 -17.49 4.77
N ASP A 297 -5.17 -18.40 4.95
CA ASP A 297 -6.44 -18.30 4.23
C ASP A 297 -7.22 -17.07 4.69
N CYS A 298 -7.91 -16.44 3.75
CA CYS A 298 -8.74 -15.28 4.03
C CYS A 298 -10.09 -15.33 3.28
N SER A 299 -10.44 -16.50 2.75
CA SER A 299 -11.63 -16.72 1.92
C SER A 299 -12.95 -16.36 2.62
N ALA A 300 -12.99 -16.46 3.95
CA ALA A 300 -14.12 -16.05 4.78
C ALA A 300 -14.49 -14.55 4.61
N TYR A 301 -13.54 -13.71 4.18
CA TYR A 301 -13.72 -12.29 3.92
C TYR A 301 -13.67 -11.94 2.42
N LEU A 302 -13.77 -12.95 1.56
CA LEU A 302 -13.76 -12.82 0.09
C LEU A 302 -12.46 -12.21 -0.47
N CYS A 303 -11.37 -12.15 0.29
CA CYS A 303 -10.08 -11.73 -0.24
C CYS A 303 -9.35 -12.88 -0.94
N GLY A 304 -8.44 -12.50 -1.83
CA GLY A 304 -7.52 -13.41 -2.52
C GLY A 304 -6.10 -12.85 -2.54
N TRP A 305 -5.25 -13.37 -3.43
CA TRP A 305 -3.94 -12.79 -3.75
C TRP A 305 -3.02 -12.52 -2.56
N ALA A 306 -3.10 -13.36 -1.53
CA ALA A 306 -2.28 -13.21 -0.33
C ALA A 306 -2.48 -11.87 0.41
N TYR A 307 -3.73 -11.35 0.42
CA TYR A 307 -4.10 -10.10 1.10
C TYR A 307 -3.58 -10.01 2.55
N LEU A 308 -3.76 -11.09 3.34
CA LEU A 308 -3.25 -11.20 4.72
C LEU A 308 -1.82 -11.79 4.79
N GLY A 309 -1.11 -11.83 3.66
CA GLY A 309 0.26 -12.30 3.57
C GLY A 309 1.26 -11.37 4.25
N ALA A 310 2.53 -11.77 4.21
CA ALA A 310 3.61 -10.97 4.74
C ALA A 310 3.79 -9.68 3.93
N GLN A 311 3.83 -8.55 4.63
CA GLN A 311 4.07 -7.21 4.12
C GLN A 311 5.17 -6.57 4.98
N MET A 312 5.91 -5.64 4.38
CA MET A 312 6.98 -4.93 5.07
C MET A 312 7.01 -3.48 4.63
N THR A 313 7.06 -2.57 5.59
CA THR A 313 7.28 -1.14 5.37
C THR A 313 8.57 -0.70 6.07
N MET A 314 9.07 0.48 5.72
CA MET A 314 10.28 1.05 6.32
C MET A 314 10.27 2.57 6.29
N ALA A 315 11.01 3.17 7.22
CA ALA A 315 11.26 4.61 7.31
C ALA A 315 12.70 4.87 7.79
N SER A 316 13.14 6.13 7.73
CA SER A 316 14.36 6.57 8.39
C SER A 316 14.14 7.87 9.16
N ASP A 317 14.88 8.03 10.26
CA ASP A 317 14.86 9.29 11.02
C ASP A 317 15.84 10.32 10.46
N ALA A 318 15.81 11.52 11.03
CA ALA A 318 16.71 12.60 10.69
C ALA A 318 18.21 12.30 10.91
N ALA A 319 18.56 11.26 11.68
CA ALA A 319 19.94 10.77 11.83
C ALA A 319 20.34 9.73 10.77
N GLY A 320 19.41 9.32 9.90
CA GLY A 320 19.63 8.29 8.91
C GLY A 320 19.55 6.86 9.46
N THR A 321 19.04 6.66 10.69
CA THR A 321 18.76 5.32 11.19
C THR A 321 17.60 4.75 10.40
N LEU A 322 17.77 3.54 9.87
CA LEU A 322 16.73 2.82 9.14
C LEU A 322 15.91 1.97 10.11
N TYR A 323 14.61 1.90 9.87
CA TYR A 323 13.66 1.11 10.62
C TYR A 323 12.80 0.28 9.68
N ALA A 324 12.66 -1.00 9.95
CA ALA A 324 11.79 -1.90 9.20
C ALA A 324 10.73 -2.47 10.14
N LEU A 325 9.49 -2.52 9.65
CA LEU A 325 8.35 -3.12 10.33
C LEU A 325 7.64 -4.07 9.37
N TRP A 326 7.41 -5.31 9.79
CA TRP A 326 6.80 -6.31 8.93
C TRP A 326 5.93 -7.29 9.69
N ASN A 327 4.94 -7.87 9.03
CA ASN A 327 4.26 -9.04 9.54
C ASN A 327 4.84 -10.31 8.89
N SER A 328 5.09 -11.36 9.68
CA SER A 328 5.49 -12.66 9.16
C SER A 328 4.99 -13.82 10.01
N ASN A 329 4.86 -14.98 9.39
CA ASN A 329 4.59 -16.26 10.04
C ASN A 329 5.75 -17.23 9.82
N VAL A 330 5.94 -18.17 10.75
CA VAL A 330 6.99 -19.21 10.64
C VAL A 330 6.45 -20.44 9.89
N THR A 331 5.17 -20.76 10.08
CA THR A 331 4.52 -21.93 9.51
C THR A 331 3.55 -21.50 8.42
N ASP A 332 3.59 -22.20 7.29
CA ASP A 332 2.68 -21.94 6.17
C ASP A 332 1.22 -21.87 6.63
N LYS A 333 0.53 -20.83 6.18
CA LYS A 333 -0.91 -20.59 6.39
C LYS A 333 -1.32 -20.32 7.84
N THR A 334 -0.38 -20.07 8.75
CA THR A 334 -0.70 -19.66 10.12
C THR A 334 -0.76 -18.14 10.28
N PRO A 335 -1.41 -17.63 11.35
CA PRO A 335 -1.43 -16.21 11.67
C PRO A 335 -0.02 -15.61 11.77
N SER A 336 0.17 -14.44 11.15
CA SER A 336 1.40 -13.66 11.27
C SER A 336 1.51 -12.93 12.59
N ARG A 337 2.75 -12.58 12.97
CA ARG A 337 3.11 -11.66 14.06
C ARG A 337 3.76 -10.41 13.48
N ILE A 338 3.84 -9.34 14.27
CA ILE A 338 4.45 -8.07 13.86
C ILE A 338 5.87 -7.95 14.42
N TYR A 339 6.81 -7.61 13.56
CA TYR A 339 8.24 -7.63 13.86
C TYR A 339 8.94 -6.34 13.44
N PHE A 340 9.96 -5.99 14.21
CA PHE A 340 10.76 -4.79 14.01
C PHE A 340 12.26 -5.11 14.01
N ALA A 341 13.00 -4.37 13.20
CA ALA A 341 14.46 -4.26 13.29
C ALA A 341 14.91 -2.88 12.81
N LYS A 342 16.11 -2.49 13.24
CA LYS A 342 16.75 -1.24 12.83
C LYS A 342 18.16 -1.44 12.30
N SER A 343 18.64 -0.49 11.53
CA SER A 343 20.04 -0.40 11.09
C SER A 343 20.59 1.00 11.31
N THR A 344 21.74 1.09 11.97
CA THR A 344 22.46 2.35 12.23
C THR A 344 23.69 2.53 11.34
N ASN A 345 23.90 1.63 10.36
CA ASN A 345 25.04 1.63 9.45
C ASN A 345 24.59 1.54 7.98
N GLY A 346 23.48 2.21 7.64
CA GLY A 346 23.01 2.33 6.26
C GLY A 346 22.59 0.99 5.64
N GLY A 347 22.03 0.08 6.43
CA GLY A 347 21.51 -1.21 5.99
C GLY A 347 22.55 -2.33 5.94
N GLY A 348 23.79 -2.09 6.39
CA GLY A 348 24.85 -3.10 6.41
C GLY A 348 24.58 -4.24 7.39
N THR A 349 24.13 -3.92 8.60
CA THR A 349 23.63 -4.89 9.58
C THR A 349 22.33 -4.40 10.21
N TRP A 350 21.53 -5.36 10.68
CA TRP A 350 20.26 -5.10 11.35
C TRP A 350 20.29 -5.65 12.77
N SER A 351 19.55 -5.01 13.68
CA SER A 351 19.29 -5.56 15.01
C SER A 351 18.59 -6.91 14.92
N THR A 352 18.63 -7.69 16.01
CA THR A 352 17.80 -8.89 16.13
C THR A 352 16.32 -8.52 15.91
N LYS A 353 15.63 -9.34 15.11
CA LYS A 353 14.17 -9.28 14.90
C LYS A 353 13.45 -9.34 16.25
N ALA A 354 12.68 -8.31 16.57
CA ALA A 354 11.90 -8.21 17.81
C ALA A 354 10.39 -8.28 17.51
N ASP A 355 9.64 -9.12 18.25
CA ASP A 355 8.16 -9.06 18.23
C ASP A 355 7.73 -7.82 19.00
N VAL A 356 6.98 -6.93 18.35
CA VAL A 356 6.55 -5.66 18.94
C VAL A 356 5.11 -5.69 19.43
N SER A 357 4.41 -6.82 19.30
CA SER A 357 3.03 -7.01 19.77
C SER A 357 2.95 -7.78 21.09
N LEU A 358 2.09 -7.32 22.00
CA LEU A 358 1.70 -7.99 23.23
C LEU A 358 0.46 -8.88 23.05
N ALA A 359 -0.09 -8.98 21.84
CA ALA A 359 -1.22 -9.86 21.56
C ALA A 359 -0.89 -11.32 21.92
N PRO A 360 -1.88 -12.13 22.34
CA PRO A 360 -1.67 -13.57 22.55
C PRO A 360 -1.09 -14.28 21.33
N ALA A 361 -0.41 -15.41 21.57
CA ALA A 361 0.05 -16.28 20.50
C ALA A 361 -1.10 -16.68 19.57
N ASN A 362 -0.81 -16.86 18.28
CA ASN A 362 -1.78 -17.17 17.21
C ASN A 362 -2.80 -16.06 16.90
N THR A 363 -2.62 -14.83 17.39
CA THR A 363 -3.39 -13.67 16.93
C THR A 363 -2.99 -13.27 15.50
N PRO A 364 -3.92 -13.12 14.55
CA PRO A 364 -3.64 -12.59 13.21
C PRO A 364 -3.17 -11.13 13.24
N HIS A 365 -2.03 -10.83 12.60
CA HIS A 365 -1.51 -9.48 12.37
C HIS A 365 -1.35 -9.19 10.87
N ALA A 366 -1.65 -7.97 10.45
CA ALA A 366 -1.47 -7.51 9.09
C ALA A 366 -1.26 -5.98 9.02
N PHE A 367 -0.91 -5.50 7.83
CA PHE A 367 -0.84 -4.07 7.48
C PHE A 367 0.04 -3.25 8.44
N PRO A 368 1.37 -3.46 8.43
CA PRO A 368 2.29 -2.63 9.19
C PRO A 368 2.35 -1.20 8.62
N ALA A 369 2.33 -0.19 9.47
CA ALA A 369 2.60 1.20 9.14
C ALA A 369 3.70 1.76 10.07
N ILE A 370 4.58 2.60 9.52
CA ILE A 370 5.71 3.18 10.25
C ILE A 370 5.94 4.62 9.80
N ALA A 371 6.24 5.50 10.76
CA ALA A 371 6.76 6.84 10.52
C ALA A 371 7.96 7.11 11.43
N ALA A 372 8.90 7.90 10.95
CA ALA A 372 10.08 8.31 11.71
C ALA A 372 10.34 9.80 11.47
N GLY A 373 10.73 10.52 12.53
CA GLY A 373 10.88 11.97 12.50
C GLY A 373 12.27 12.40 12.95
N ALA A 374 12.31 13.07 14.10
CA ALA A 374 13.57 13.42 14.75
C ALA A 374 14.40 12.18 15.08
N ALA A 375 15.71 12.35 15.27
CA ALA A 375 16.62 11.25 15.62
C ALA A 375 16.07 10.44 16.81
N GLY A 376 15.83 9.15 16.58
CA GLY A 376 15.28 8.24 17.58
C GLY A 376 13.76 8.26 17.78
N ASP A 377 13.02 9.18 17.14
CA ASP A 377 11.56 9.19 17.14
C ASP A 377 11.01 8.26 16.05
N VAL A 378 10.40 7.16 16.47
CA VAL A 378 9.77 6.14 15.60
C VAL A 378 8.39 5.80 16.11
N ARG A 379 7.43 5.79 15.19
CA ARG A 379 6.03 5.45 15.43
C ARG A 379 5.68 4.23 14.60
N ILE A 380 5.05 3.25 15.22
CA ILE A 380 4.61 2.02 14.57
C ILE A 380 3.13 1.80 14.81
N SER A 381 2.48 1.25 13.80
CA SER A 381 1.09 0.83 13.86
C SER A 381 0.90 -0.47 13.10
N TRP A 382 -0.06 -1.30 13.52
CA TRP A 382 -0.48 -2.50 12.80
C TRP A 382 -1.94 -2.80 13.08
N MET A 383 -2.54 -3.69 12.28
CA MET A 383 -3.87 -4.23 12.58
C MET A 383 -3.74 -5.66 13.11
N ASP A 384 -4.48 -5.98 14.17
CA ASP A 384 -4.58 -7.36 14.65
C ASP A 384 -5.98 -7.71 15.16
N ALA A 385 -6.28 -9.02 15.18
CA ALA A 385 -7.58 -9.55 15.56
C ALA A 385 -7.58 -10.19 16.97
N ARG A 386 -6.94 -9.54 17.96
CA ARG A 386 -6.87 -10.05 19.34
C ARG A 386 -8.18 -9.96 20.12
N SER A 387 -9.16 -9.21 19.60
CA SER A 387 -10.46 -9.03 20.23
C SER A 387 -11.16 -10.39 20.47
N PRO A 388 -11.90 -10.58 21.58
CA PRO A 388 -12.63 -11.82 21.86
C PRO A 388 -13.61 -12.22 20.73
N SER A 389 -14.15 -11.23 20.03
CA SER A 389 -15.06 -11.42 18.89
C SER A 389 -14.33 -11.76 17.59
N GLY A 390 -12.99 -11.81 17.60
CA GLY A 390 -12.14 -12.02 16.41
C GLY A 390 -12.17 -10.86 15.42
N PHE A 391 -12.71 -9.70 15.85
CA PHE A 391 -12.66 -8.46 15.10
C PHE A 391 -11.26 -7.83 15.18
N TRP A 392 -10.97 -7.06 14.15
CA TRP A 392 -9.72 -6.36 13.98
C TRP A 392 -9.77 -5.02 14.71
N ASN A 393 -8.61 -4.60 15.22
CA ASN A 393 -8.37 -3.28 15.76
C ASN A 393 -7.02 -2.78 15.23
N THR A 394 -6.83 -1.47 15.25
CA THR A 394 -5.55 -0.84 14.90
C THR A 394 -4.80 -0.51 16.18
N TYR A 395 -3.57 -0.99 16.30
CA TYR A 395 -2.72 -0.83 17.48
C TYR A 395 -1.51 0.04 17.18
N TYR A 396 -1.12 0.84 18.16
CA TYR A 396 -0.04 1.81 18.05
C TYR A 396 1.00 1.67 19.17
N ARG A 397 2.26 1.94 18.83
CA ARG A 397 3.36 2.19 19.78
C ARG A 397 4.30 3.27 19.26
N SER A 398 5.02 3.90 20.18
CA SER A 398 6.04 4.89 19.88
C SER A 398 7.34 4.61 20.62
N SER A 399 8.45 5.10 20.06
CA SER A 399 9.77 5.04 20.67
C SER A 399 10.48 6.37 20.46
N THR A 400 11.17 6.84 21.50
CA THR A 400 12.02 8.04 21.47
C THR A 400 13.51 7.69 21.55
N ASN A 401 13.86 6.42 21.40
CA ASN A 401 15.23 5.91 21.49
C ASN A 401 15.54 4.89 20.40
N SER A 402 15.08 5.18 19.17
CA SER A 402 15.32 4.36 17.98
C SER A 402 14.85 2.91 18.17
N GLY A 403 13.66 2.70 18.74
CA GLY A 403 13.09 1.36 18.93
C GLY A 403 13.83 0.46 19.92
N LEU A 404 14.65 1.01 20.84
CA LEU A 404 15.24 0.22 21.93
C LEU A 404 14.19 -0.15 22.98
N THR A 405 13.30 0.79 23.28
CA THR A 405 12.12 0.57 24.11
C THR A 405 10.90 1.21 23.46
N TRP A 406 9.73 0.68 23.78
CA TRP A 406 8.45 1.11 23.22
C TRP A 406 7.50 1.54 24.33
N SER A 407 6.62 2.49 24.03
CA SER A 407 5.45 2.81 24.85
C SER A 407 4.54 1.58 25.04
N SER A 408 3.55 1.71 25.93
CA SER A 408 2.45 0.75 26.02
C SER A 408 1.71 0.65 24.69
N GLU A 409 1.17 -0.53 24.40
CA GLU A 409 0.25 -0.68 23.27
C GLU A 409 -1.05 0.07 23.51
N VAL A 410 -1.47 0.80 22.48
CA VAL A 410 -2.72 1.56 22.47
C VAL A 410 -3.59 1.02 21.34
N ASP A 411 -4.82 0.63 21.65
CA ASP A 411 -5.86 0.44 20.62
C ASP A 411 -6.38 1.82 20.22
N ILE A 412 -6.21 2.15 18.94
CA ILE A 412 -6.63 3.43 18.36
C ILE A 412 -7.92 3.32 17.54
N SER A 413 -8.53 2.13 17.51
CA SER A 413 -9.87 1.92 16.96
C SER A 413 -10.95 2.30 17.97
N THR A 414 -12.09 2.76 17.47
CA THR A 414 -13.24 3.16 18.29
C THR A 414 -14.55 2.78 17.66
N PHE A 415 -15.56 2.56 18.49
CA PHE A 415 -16.91 2.39 18.01
C PHE A 415 -17.43 3.65 17.32
N VAL A 416 -17.93 3.49 16.10
CA VAL A 416 -18.64 4.54 15.37
C VAL A 416 -20.01 4.02 14.93
N ALA A 417 -21.06 4.67 15.44
CA ALA A 417 -22.43 4.28 15.13
C ALA A 417 -22.78 4.49 13.65
N GLY A 418 -23.69 3.66 13.12
CA GLY A 418 -24.16 3.75 11.73
C GLY A 418 -23.36 2.92 10.72
N HIS A 419 -22.31 2.23 11.16
CA HIS A 419 -21.48 1.36 10.32
C HIS A 419 -21.65 -0.10 10.74
N SER A 420 -22.15 -0.95 9.84
CA SER A 420 -22.43 -2.38 10.13
C SER A 420 -21.18 -3.23 10.37
N TYR A 421 -20.00 -2.70 10.04
CA TYR A 421 -18.71 -3.35 10.21
C TYR A 421 -17.90 -2.83 11.41
N ILE A 422 -18.42 -1.87 12.19
CA ILE A 422 -17.76 -1.34 13.39
C ILE A 422 -18.60 -1.66 14.61
N THR A 423 -17.97 -2.20 15.65
CA THR A 423 -18.59 -2.51 16.93
C THR A 423 -17.74 -1.97 18.08
N ALA A 424 -18.22 -2.11 19.33
CA ALA A 424 -17.42 -1.78 20.51
C ALA A 424 -16.15 -2.63 20.64
N ASP A 425 -16.13 -3.82 20.02
CA ASP A 425 -15.05 -4.80 20.10
C ASP A 425 -14.05 -4.68 18.94
N GLY A 426 -14.20 -3.70 18.05
CA GLY A 426 -13.38 -3.51 16.85
C GLY A 426 -14.18 -3.52 15.54
N PHE A 427 -13.46 -3.58 14.42
CA PHE A 427 -14.01 -3.60 13.07
C PHE A 427 -13.88 -4.96 12.39
N ARG A 428 -14.75 -5.24 11.42
CA ARG A 428 -14.89 -6.59 10.86
C ARG A 428 -13.71 -7.01 9.99
N PHE A 429 -13.20 -6.12 9.15
CA PHE A 429 -12.13 -6.47 8.22
C PHE A 429 -11.28 -5.25 7.80
N PRO A 430 -9.95 -5.39 7.73
CA PRO A 430 -9.06 -4.38 7.14
C PRO A 430 -9.47 -4.11 5.70
N PHE A 431 -9.60 -2.85 5.33
CA PHE A 431 -10.04 -2.45 3.99
C PHE A 431 -8.98 -1.55 3.33
N GLY A 432 -8.16 -2.14 2.46
CA GLY A 432 -6.93 -1.48 2.03
C GLY A 432 -5.85 -2.51 1.91
N ASP A 433 -5.15 -2.58 0.78
CA ASP A 433 -3.94 -3.41 0.75
C ASP A 433 -2.81 -2.80 1.62
N TYR A 434 -2.96 -1.56 2.13
CA TYR A 434 -2.08 -0.81 3.05
C TYR A 434 -2.81 0.40 3.66
N TYR A 435 -2.19 0.99 4.69
CA TYR A 435 -2.56 2.28 5.27
C TYR A 435 -1.31 2.98 5.81
N GLU A 436 -1.42 4.26 6.17
CA GLU A 436 -0.26 5.09 6.48
C GLU A 436 -0.43 5.90 7.77
N MET A 437 0.70 6.42 8.25
CA MET A 437 0.77 7.33 9.38
C MET A 437 1.89 8.35 9.15
N ASP A 438 1.75 9.53 9.75
CA ASP A 438 2.79 10.56 9.72
C ASP A 438 2.84 11.36 11.03
N ILE A 439 3.87 12.19 11.18
CA ILE A 439 4.15 13.00 12.38
C ILE A 439 4.11 14.49 12.00
N ASP A 440 3.26 15.28 12.69
CA ASP A 440 3.16 16.72 12.42
C ASP A 440 4.29 17.55 13.04
N ASP A 441 4.26 18.86 12.80
CA ASP A 441 5.21 19.86 13.32
C ASP A 441 5.26 19.94 14.86
N GLN A 442 4.27 19.38 15.56
CA GLN A 442 4.18 19.34 17.03
C GLN A 442 4.51 17.95 17.60
N GLY A 443 4.85 16.99 16.75
CA GLY A 443 5.14 15.62 17.16
C GLY A 443 3.89 14.78 17.46
N ASN A 444 2.70 15.22 17.01
CA ASN A 444 1.49 14.40 17.04
C ASN A 444 1.55 13.37 15.92
N THR A 445 1.10 12.16 16.22
CA THR A 445 0.89 11.11 15.22
C THR A 445 -0.47 11.29 14.56
N HIS A 446 -0.49 11.17 13.24
CA HIS A 446 -1.68 11.10 12.39
C HIS A 446 -1.74 9.72 11.77
N VAL A 447 -2.86 9.00 11.92
CA VAL A 447 -3.06 7.68 11.32
C VAL A 447 -4.28 7.73 10.42
N ILE A 448 -4.16 7.22 9.20
CA ILE A 448 -5.27 7.01 8.28
C ILE A 448 -5.39 5.51 8.00
N MET A 449 -6.59 4.94 8.06
CA MET A 449 -6.81 3.51 7.86
C MET A 449 -8.13 3.26 7.16
N GLY A 450 -8.25 2.12 6.48
CA GLY A 450 -9.51 1.70 5.89
C GLY A 450 -10.12 0.53 6.64
N GLU A 451 -11.43 0.61 6.87
CA GLU A 451 -12.21 -0.43 7.54
C GLU A 451 -13.45 -0.76 6.70
N GLY A 452 -13.82 -2.03 6.69
CA GLY A 452 -14.93 -2.51 5.88
C GLY A 452 -15.52 -3.82 6.40
N TYR A 453 -16.60 -4.24 5.74
CA TYR A 453 -17.30 -5.48 6.10
C TYR A 453 -16.57 -6.71 5.56
N SER A 454 -16.00 -6.63 4.35
CA SER A 454 -15.19 -7.64 3.69
C SER A 454 -14.35 -7.00 2.57
N TYR A 455 -13.53 -7.80 1.89
CA TYR A 455 -12.71 -7.34 0.77
C TYR A 455 -13.51 -6.72 -0.39
N ASP A 456 -14.70 -7.27 -0.67
CA ASP A 456 -15.54 -6.87 -1.81
C ASP A 456 -16.62 -5.85 -1.47
N SER A 457 -16.85 -5.55 -0.19
CA SER A 457 -17.82 -4.55 0.23
C SER A 457 -17.24 -3.14 0.12
N PRO A 458 -18.07 -2.09 -0.10
CA PRO A 458 -17.63 -0.72 0.12
C PRO A 458 -17.08 -0.55 1.54
N GLY A 459 -15.89 0.00 1.65
CA GLY A 459 -15.27 0.39 2.92
C GLY A 459 -15.34 1.88 3.14
N SER A 460 -14.76 2.33 4.24
CA SER A 460 -14.52 3.74 4.48
C SER A 460 -13.14 3.96 5.07
N ILE A 461 -12.67 5.17 4.86
CA ILE A 461 -11.44 5.71 5.41
C ILE A 461 -11.72 6.40 6.75
N TRP A 462 -10.87 6.09 7.71
CA TRP A 462 -10.95 6.53 9.09
C TRP A 462 -9.65 7.19 9.46
N TYR A 463 -9.75 8.21 10.30
CA TYR A 463 -8.64 9.04 10.74
C TYR A 463 -8.63 9.15 12.25
N THR A 464 -7.45 9.10 12.85
CA THR A 464 -7.25 9.51 14.25
C THR A 464 -5.92 10.22 14.42
N LYS A 465 -5.80 11.01 15.48
CA LYS A 465 -4.53 11.62 15.92
C LYS A 465 -4.33 11.52 17.42
N GLY A 466 -3.08 11.51 17.84
CA GLY A 466 -2.69 11.42 19.25
C GLY A 466 -1.17 11.46 19.41
N ARG A 467 -0.68 11.28 20.64
CA ARG A 467 0.76 11.29 20.94
C ARG A 467 1.19 10.22 21.93
#